data_AF-A0A2V4E164-F1
#
_entry.id   AF-A0A2V4E164-F1
#
_cell.length_a   1.000
_cell.length_b   1.000
_cell.length_c   1.000
_cell.angle_alpha   90.00
_cell.angle_beta   90.00
_cell.angle_gamma   90.00
#
_symmetry.space_group_name_H-M   'P 1'
#
loop_
_entity.id
_entity.type
_entity.pdbx_description
1 polymer ?
#
loop_
_entity_poly.entity_id
_entity_poly.type
_entity_poly.pdbx_seq_one_letter_code
_entity_poly.pdbx_strand_id
1 'polypeptide(L)'
;MTWIAPLGLNELCPGTEAGKGTAGATNQLTSNNFIADVTQHNTQLGVLNKKKDNISGAHKQDAFLESAEILGAKINLKVTDKNYPGLIEYQYQLPAKAGNGPNAGQIVGYKKEAAKTTYDPAILSDSKVADMSNKAAKQSESYFLSNPNKREYSVKVDGYWFQVTRDAKTGKVSNAYITMPPRNSK
;
A
#
# COMPACT_ATOMS: atom_id res chain seq x y z
N MET A 1 52.34 55.08 -21.52
CA MET A 1 52.66 53.99 -22.48
C MET A 1 51.56 52.96 -22.41
N THR A 2 50.94 52.43 -23.45
CA THR A 2 50.86 52.69 -24.90
C THR A 2 49.60 51.93 -25.34
N TRP A 3 48.76 52.58 -26.13
CA TRP A 3 47.62 51.98 -26.83
C TRP A 3 48.09 50.91 -27.82
N ILE A 4 47.39 49.77 -27.94
CA ILE A 4 47.08 49.09 -29.23
C ILE A 4 45.77 48.29 -29.06
N ALA A 5 44.72 48.68 -29.77
CA ALA A 5 43.73 47.76 -30.36
C ALA A 5 44.13 47.56 -31.84
N PRO A 6 43.74 46.49 -32.59
CA PRO A 6 42.39 46.49 -33.17
C PRO A 6 41.76 45.14 -33.66
N LEU A 7 40.44 45.19 -33.85
CA LEU A 7 39.61 44.61 -34.92
C LEU A 7 39.29 43.10 -35.01
N GLY A 8 37.99 42.82 -35.10
CA GLY A 8 37.42 41.53 -35.49
C GLY A 8 35.88 41.53 -35.57
N LEU A 9 35.33 42.41 -36.41
CA LEU A 9 34.02 42.40 -37.12
C LEU A 9 32.71 41.86 -36.47
N ASN A 10 31.70 42.74 -36.60
CA ASN A 10 30.32 42.51 -37.06
C ASN A 10 29.16 42.16 -36.09
N GLU A 11 28.30 43.17 -35.97
CA GLU A 11 26.84 43.19 -36.18
C GLU A 11 25.84 42.69 -35.13
N LEU A 12 24.71 43.40 -35.13
CA LEU A 12 23.64 43.51 -34.15
C LEU A 12 22.48 42.51 -34.37
N CYS A 13 22.00 41.96 -33.24
CA CYS A 13 20.60 41.65 -32.85
C CYS A 13 19.80 40.52 -33.56
N PRO A 14 18.62 40.12 -33.02
CA PRO A 14 18.35 39.47 -31.73
C PRO A 14 17.56 38.16 -31.91
N GLY A 15 17.60 37.23 -30.95
CA GLY A 15 16.86 35.97 -31.06
C GLY A 15 16.68 35.25 -29.72
N THR A 16 15.45 35.30 -29.22
CA THR A 16 14.91 34.47 -28.14
C THR A 16 15.23 33.00 -28.37
N GLU A 17 15.90 32.34 -27.41
CA GLU A 17 15.57 30.95 -27.09
C GLU A 17 15.49 30.79 -25.57
N ALA A 18 14.31 30.33 -25.17
CA ALA A 18 13.91 30.12 -23.79
C ALA A 18 14.92 29.21 -23.09
N GLY A 19 15.39 29.67 -21.93
CA GLY A 19 16.01 28.79 -20.96
C GLY A 19 15.08 27.60 -20.75
N LYS A 20 15.54 26.41 -21.15
CA LYS A 20 14.94 25.13 -20.76
C LYS A 20 14.99 25.10 -19.24
N GLY A 21 13.92 25.54 -18.63
CA GLY A 21 13.63 25.26 -17.23
C GLY A 21 13.69 23.77 -17.08
N THR A 22 14.72 23.28 -16.41
CA THR A 22 14.77 21.93 -15.89
C THR A 22 13.68 21.88 -14.82
N ALA A 23 12.44 21.65 -15.25
CA ALA A 23 11.41 21.13 -14.38
C ALA A 23 11.95 19.79 -13.91
N GLY A 24 12.57 19.79 -12.72
CA GLY A 24 12.85 18.56 -12.00
C GLY A 24 11.50 17.88 -11.83
N ALA A 25 11.22 16.92 -12.71
CA ALA A 25 10.14 15.98 -12.49
C ALA A 25 10.50 15.29 -11.18
N THR A 26 9.83 15.69 -10.10
CA THR A 26 9.85 14.95 -8.85
C THR A 26 9.53 13.50 -9.23
N ASN A 27 10.48 12.59 -9.06
CA ASN A 27 10.29 11.14 -9.19
C ASN A 27 9.37 10.66 -8.06
N GLN A 28 8.17 11.24 -7.98
CA GLN A 28 7.17 10.93 -6.99
C GLN A 28 6.64 9.54 -7.33
N LEU A 29 6.91 8.58 -6.45
CA LEU A 29 6.48 7.19 -6.63
C LEU A 29 5.01 7.01 -6.23
N THR A 30 4.40 8.01 -5.60
CA THR A 30 2.98 8.05 -5.22
C THR A 30 2.12 8.73 -6.29
N SER A 31 0.95 8.16 -6.57
CA SER A 31 -0.07 8.74 -7.46
C SER A 31 -0.79 9.92 -6.80
N ASN A 32 -1.31 10.87 -7.59
CA ASN A 32 -2.16 11.96 -7.10
C ASN A 32 -3.45 11.44 -6.44
N ASN A 33 -3.94 10.26 -6.86
CA ASN A 33 -5.15 9.64 -6.32
C ASN A 33 -4.86 8.66 -5.17
N PHE A 34 -3.60 8.57 -4.72
CA PHE A 34 -3.18 7.52 -3.79
C PHE A 34 -4.03 7.47 -2.51
N ILE A 35 -4.40 8.62 -1.94
CA ILE A 35 -5.23 8.68 -0.73
C ILE A 35 -6.62 8.07 -0.98
N ALA A 36 -7.26 8.40 -2.10
CA ALA A 36 -8.56 7.84 -2.46
C ALA A 36 -8.44 6.32 -2.67
N ASP A 37 -7.42 5.88 -3.38
CA ASP A 37 -7.17 4.47 -3.68
C ASP A 37 -6.94 3.65 -2.41
N VAL A 38 -6.11 4.11 -1.48
CA VAL A 38 -5.87 3.40 -0.20
C VAL A 38 -7.08 3.45 0.72
N THR A 39 -7.82 4.57 0.74
CA THR A 39 -9.05 4.67 1.53
C THR A 39 -10.06 3.64 1.04
N GLN A 40 -10.30 3.58 -0.27
CA GLN A 40 -11.18 2.59 -0.86
C GLN A 40 -10.70 1.16 -0.56
N HIS A 41 -9.40 0.87 -0.76
CA HIS A 41 -8.86 -0.47 -0.49
C HIS A 41 -9.02 -0.90 0.99
N ASN A 42 -8.98 0.07 1.91
CA ASN A 42 -9.15 -0.18 3.33
C ASN A 42 -10.62 -0.42 3.71
N THR A 43 -11.56 0.36 3.16
CA THR A 43 -12.97 0.37 3.60
C THR A 43 -13.90 -0.51 2.76
N GLN A 44 -13.51 -0.87 1.54
CA GLN A 44 -14.32 -1.74 0.69
C GLN A 44 -14.45 -3.15 1.28
N LEU A 45 -15.52 -3.84 0.90
CA LEU A 45 -15.62 -5.29 1.13
C LEU A 45 -14.45 -6.01 0.45
N GLY A 46 -13.89 -6.93 1.20
CA GLY A 46 -12.76 -7.73 0.82
C GLY A 46 -13.16 -8.80 -0.18
N VAL A 47 -12.28 -9.03 -1.15
CA VAL A 47 -12.52 -9.99 -2.23
C VAL A 47 -11.64 -11.23 -2.06
N LEU A 48 -12.17 -12.39 -2.44
CA LEU A 48 -11.40 -13.63 -2.44
C LEU A 48 -10.21 -13.55 -3.40
N ASN A 49 -9.00 -13.59 -2.85
CA ASN A 49 -7.79 -13.77 -3.62
C ASN A 49 -7.50 -15.27 -3.79
N LYS A 50 -7.95 -15.83 -4.92
CA LYS A 50 -7.76 -17.26 -5.23
C LYS A 50 -6.29 -17.70 -5.30
N LYS A 51 -5.36 -16.77 -5.59
CA LYS A 51 -3.93 -17.09 -5.73
C LYS A 51 -3.22 -17.17 -4.38
N LYS A 52 -3.62 -16.33 -3.43
CA LYS A 52 -3.03 -16.24 -2.08
C LYS A 52 -3.88 -16.91 -1.00
N ASP A 53 -5.03 -17.47 -1.37
CA ASP A 53 -6.01 -18.07 -0.46
C ASP A 53 -6.33 -17.20 0.74
N ASN A 54 -6.57 -15.90 0.50
CA ASN A 54 -6.89 -14.92 1.51
C ASN A 54 -7.93 -13.91 1.01
N ILE A 55 -8.35 -13.01 1.90
CA ILE A 55 -9.24 -11.89 1.60
C ILE A 55 -8.37 -10.65 1.32
N SER A 56 -8.48 -10.08 0.12
CA SER A 56 -7.77 -8.86 -0.29
C SER A 56 -8.58 -7.61 0.06
N GLY A 57 -7.94 -6.51 0.43
CA GLY A 57 -8.63 -5.31 0.91
C GLY A 57 -9.20 -5.47 2.32
N ALA A 58 -10.22 -4.67 2.65
CA ALA A 58 -10.96 -4.72 3.92
C ALA A 58 -10.03 -4.66 5.14
N HIS A 59 -9.30 -3.56 5.29
CA HIS A 59 -8.50 -3.30 6.49
C HIS A 59 -9.33 -2.59 7.58
N LYS A 60 -10.53 -2.09 7.25
CA LYS A 60 -11.52 -1.67 8.24
C LYS A 60 -12.21 -2.90 8.85
N GLN A 61 -12.42 -2.91 10.16
CA GLN A 61 -12.90 -4.09 10.88
C GLN A 61 -14.26 -4.62 10.40
N ASP A 62 -15.25 -3.73 10.31
CA ASP A 62 -16.61 -4.07 9.86
C ASP A 62 -16.60 -4.67 8.44
N ALA A 63 -15.90 -4.02 7.52
CA ALA A 63 -15.74 -4.49 6.15
C ALA A 63 -15.12 -5.89 6.11
N PHE A 64 -14.11 -6.16 6.94
CA PHE A 64 -13.51 -7.50 7.00
C PHE A 64 -14.46 -8.55 7.55
N LEU A 65 -15.14 -8.27 8.66
CA LEU A 65 -16.05 -9.22 9.29
C LEU A 65 -17.22 -9.56 8.36
N GLU A 66 -17.79 -8.56 7.69
CA GLU A 66 -18.81 -8.77 6.68
C GLU A 66 -18.28 -9.60 5.49
N SER A 67 -17.05 -9.33 5.05
CA SER A 67 -16.41 -10.13 3.98
C SER A 67 -16.17 -11.57 4.40
N ALA A 68 -15.77 -11.79 5.66
CA ALA A 68 -15.57 -13.10 6.23
C ALA A 68 -16.90 -13.87 6.26
N GLU A 69 -17.99 -13.23 6.66
CA GLU A 69 -19.33 -13.80 6.65
C GLU A 69 -19.79 -14.17 5.23
N ILE A 70 -19.73 -13.23 4.28
CA ILE A 70 -20.10 -13.45 2.87
C ILE A 70 -19.33 -14.62 2.25
N LEU A 71 -18.04 -14.74 2.58
CA LEU A 71 -17.17 -15.79 2.06
C LEU A 71 -17.24 -17.11 2.85
N GLY A 72 -18.03 -17.16 3.93
CA GLY A 72 -18.12 -18.32 4.83
C GLY A 72 -16.81 -18.64 5.52
N ALA A 73 -15.97 -17.63 5.77
CA ALA A 73 -14.69 -17.79 6.43
C ALA A 73 -14.90 -18.12 7.91
N LYS A 74 -14.09 -19.06 8.41
CA LYS A 74 -14.03 -19.41 9.82
C LYS A 74 -12.93 -18.58 10.49
N ILE A 75 -13.30 -17.76 11.48
CA ILE A 75 -12.34 -17.05 12.32
C ILE A 75 -11.89 -17.98 13.45
N ASN A 76 -10.59 -18.27 13.51
CA ASN A 76 -10.00 -19.19 14.48
C ASN A 76 -9.45 -18.44 15.71
N LEU A 77 -8.82 -17.29 15.48
CA LEU A 77 -8.21 -16.48 16.54
C LEU A 77 -8.41 -15.00 16.26
N LYS A 78 -8.64 -14.25 17.33
CA LYS A 78 -8.64 -12.78 17.36
C LYS A 78 -7.59 -12.33 18.37
N VAL A 79 -6.66 -11.48 17.94
CA VAL A 79 -5.59 -10.97 18.80
C VAL A 79 -5.54 -9.45 18.75
N THR A 80 -5.45 -8.85 19.93
CA THR A 80 -5.25 -7.41 20.13
C THR A 80 -3.95 -7.18 20.91
N ASP A 81 -3.31 -6.03 20.72
CA ASP A 81 -2.11 -5.64 21.47
C ASP A 81 -2.31 -4.25 22.08
N LYS A 82 -2.05 -4.11 23.39
CA LYS A 82 -2.19 -2.84 24.10
C LYS A 82 -1.23 -1.77 23.57
N ASN A 83 -0.10 -2.16 22.99
CA ASN A 83 0.85 -1.25 22.37
C ASN A 83 0.38 -0.71 21.02
N TYR A 84 -0.65 -1.34 20.42
CA TYR A 84 -1.22 -0.96 19.13
C TYR A 84 -2.74 -0.84 19.25
N PRO A 85 -3.23 0.16 20.02
CA PRO A 85 -4.66 0.32 20.26
C PRO A 85 -5.42 0.53 18.96
N GLY A 86 -6.61 -0.08 18.86
CA GLY A 86 -7.42 -0.06 17.64
C GLY A 86 -7.00 -1.08 16.58
N LEU A 87 -5.88 -1.79 16.73
CA LEU A 87 -5.54 -2.91 15.83
C LEU A 87 -6.06 -4.25 16.33
N ILE A 88 -6.54 -5.03 15.37
CA ILE A 88 -7.05 -6.38 15.61
C ILE A 88 -6.48 -7.27 14.51
N GLU A 89 -5.82 -8.36 14.91
CA GLU A 89 -5.37 -9.38 13.98
C GLU A 89 -6.27 -10.61 14.09
N TYR A 90 -6.76 -11.04 12.94
CA TYR A 90 -7.57 -12.24 12.80
C TYR A 90 -6.78 -13.34 12.12
N GLN A 91 -6.77 -14.53 12.70
CA GLN A 91 -6.43 -15.75 11.99
C GLN A 91 -7.72 -16.42 11.54
N TYR A 92 -7.82 -16.73 10.25
CA TYR A 92 -9.03 -17.26 9.65
C TYR A 92 -8.71 -18.24 8.53
N GLN A 93 -9.69 -19.07 8.20
CA GLN A 93 -9.63 -19.99 7.07
C GLN A 93 -10.81 -19.76 6.14
N LEU A 94 -10.55 -19.80 4.84
CA LEU A 94 -11.59 -19.79 3.82
C LEU A 94 -12.05 -21.23 3.57
N PRO A 95 -13.35 -21.45 3.27
CA PRO A 95 -13.84 -22.78 2.96
C PRO A 95 -13.24 -23.29 1.64
N ALA A 96 -12.88 -24.56 1.62
CA ALA A 96 -12.57 -25.28 0.39
C ALA A 96 -13.88 -25.86 -0.16
N LYS A 97 -14.24 -25.46 -1.39
CA LYS A 97 -15.44 -25.96 -2.07
C LYS A 97 -15.06 -27.02 -3.09
N ALA A 98 -15.84 -28.09 -3.18
CA ALA A 98 -15.69 -29.08 -4.25
C ALA A 98 -15.88 -28.39 -5.61
N GLY A 99 -14.90 -28.58 -6.51
CA GLY A 99 -14.94 -27.94 -7.82
C GLY A 99 -15.93 -28.59 -8.79
N ASN A 100 -16.11 -29.91 -8.68
CA ASN A 100 -16.86 -30.73 -9.64
C ASN A 100 -17.64 -31.86 -8.93
N GLY A 101 -18.51 -32.54 -9.68
CA GLY A 101 -19.26 -33.72 -9.22
C GLY A 101 -20.56 -33.38 -8.49
N PRO A 102 -21.26 -34.38 -7.93
CA PRO A 102 -22.56 -34.20 -7.26
C PRO A 102 -22.51 -33.24 -6.07
N ASN A 103 -21.32 -33.03 -5.50
CA ASN A 103 -21.09 -32.13 -4.37
C ASN A 103 -20.48 -30.79 -4.80
N ALA A 104 -20.44 -30.45 -6.09
CA ALA A 104 -19.89 -29.19 -6.58
C ALA A 104 -20.50 -27.99 -5.82
N GLY A 105 -19.64 -27.11 -5.34
CA GLY A 105 -20.04 -25.95 -4.52
C GLY A 105 -20.19 -26.23 -3.01
N GLN A 106 -20.28 -27.49 -2.59
CA GLN A 106 -20.33 -27.85 -1.16
C GLN A 106 -18.95 -27.66 -0.50
N ILE A 107 -18.97 -27.30 0.77
CA ILE A 107 -17.76 -27.18 1.59
C ILE A 107 -17.24 -28.58 1.91
N VAL A 108 -16.00 -28.88 1.51
CA VAL A 108 -15.32 -30.16 1.75
C VAL A 108 -14.18 -30.05 2.76
N GLY A 109 -13.93 -28.85 3.27
CA GLY A 109 -12.89 -28.58 4.25
C GLY A 109 -12.56 -27.10 4.30
N TYR A 110 -11.37 -26.79 4.82
CA TYR A 110 -10.87 -25.43 4.95
C TYR A 110 -9.48 -25.31 4.32
N LYS A 111 -9.22 -24.15 3.71
CA LYS A 111 -7.91 -23.79 3.17
C LYS A 111 -6.91 -23.52 4.29
N LYS A 112 -5.64 -23.31 3.92
CA LYS A 112 -4.60 -22.88 4.85
C LYS A 112 -5.04 -21.62 5.59
N GLU A 113 -4.68 -21.54 6.87
CA GLU A 113 -4.93 -20.36 7.68
C GLU A 113 -4.19 -19.14 7.12
N ALA A 114 -4.92 -18.03 7.08
CA ALA A 114 -4.45 -16.71 6.69
C ALA A 114 -4.61 -15.74 7.85
N ALA A 115 -3.76 -14.72 7.89
CA ALA A 115 -3.85 -13.62 8.84
C ALA A 115 -4.37 -12.35 8.16
N LYS A 116 -5.10 -11.53 8.92
CA LYS A 116 -5.43 -10.16 8.52
C LYS A 116 -5.41 -9.22 9.70
N THR A 117 -4.69 -8.12 9.56
CA THR A 117 -4.82 -6.98 10.45
C THR A 117 -5.91 -6.03 9.95
N THR A 118 -6.81 -5.67 10.85
CA THR A 118 -7.79 -4.60 10.66
C THR A 118 -7.61 -3.51 11.70
N TYR A 119 -8.18 -2.34 11.44
CA TYR A 119 -8.35 -1.27 12.42
C TYR A 119 -9.83 -1.12 12.83
N ASP A 120 -10.05 -0.77 14.09
CA ASP A 120 -11.34 -0.38 14.65
C ASP A 120 -11.57 1.13 14.39
N PRO A 121 -12.58 1.51 13.58
CA PRO A 121 -12.84 2.90 13.24
C PRO A 121 -13.22 3.79 14.45
N ALA A 122 -13.67 3.19 15.57
CA ALA A 122 -13.96 3.94 16.80
C ALA A 122 -12.70 4.44 17.51
N ILE A 123 -11.54 3.82 17.25
CA ILE A 123 -10.24 4.18 17.84
C ILE A 123 -9.33 4.82 16.79
N LEU A 124 -9.36 4.31 15.56
CA LEU A 124 -8.58 4.80 14.42
C LEU A 124 -9.53 5.11 13.26
N SER A 125 -9.91 6.38 13.09
CA SER A 125 -10.79 6.80 12.00
C SER A 125 -10.21 6.48 10.62
N ASP A 126 -11.10 6.30 9.63
CA ASP A 126 -10.71 6.05 8.23
C ASP A 126 -9.76 7.13 7.69
N SER A 127 -10.04 8.40 7.99
CA SER A 127 -9.19 9.54 7.62
C SER A 127 -7.78 9.44 8.23
N LYS A 128 -7.68 9.09 9.51
CA LYS A 128 -6.40 8.94 10.20
C LYS A 128 -5.58 7.80 9.60
N VAL A 129 -6.22 6.67 9.29
CA VAL A 129 -5.53 5.54 8.65
C VAL A 129 -5.07 5.90 7.23
N ALA A 130 -5.91 6.58 6.45
CA ALA A 130 -5.55 7.04 5.10
C ALA A 130 -4.36 8.03 5.12
N ASP A 131 -4.35 8.96 6.07
CA ASP A 131 -3.25 9.90 6.26
C ASP A 131 -1.94 9.17 6.63
N MET A 132 -2.01 8.20 7.55
CA MET A 132 -0.86 7.39 7.92
C MET A 132 -0.37 6.50 6.75
N SER A 133 -1.28 5.93 5.96
CA SER A 133 -0.95 5.19 4.73
C SER A 133 -0.20 6.07 3.73
N ASN A 134 -0.62 7.32 3.54
CA ASN A 134 0.05 8.28 2.68
C ASN A 134 1.45 8.64 3.19
N LYS A 135 1.60 8.89 4.51
CA LYS A 135 2.92 9.10 5.12
C LYS A 135 3.83 7.88 4.94
N ALA A 136 3.31 6.67 5.15
CA ALA A 136 4.07 5.43 4.98
C ALA A 136 4.57 5.26 3.55
N ALA A 137 3.70 5.53 2.56
CA ALA A 137 4.06 5.51 1.15
C ALA A 137 5.20 6.47 0.82
N LYS A 138 5.08 7.74 1.26
CA LYS A 138 6.12 8.78 1.06
C LYS A 138 7.45 8.42 1.73
N GLN A 139 7.41 7.93 2.98
CA GLN A 139 8.61 7.51 3.70
C GLN A 139 9.31 6.32 3.04
N SER A 140 8.59 5.50 2.28
CA SER A 140 9.12 4.31 1.60
C SER A 140 9.73 4.61 0.23
N GLU A 141 9.57 5.82 -0.31
CA GLU A 141 10.02 6.14 -1.67
C GLU A 141 11.55 6.01 -1.81
N SER A 142 12.31 6.56 -0.86
CA SER A 142 13.78 6.45 -0.86
C SER A 142 14.25 5.00 -0.80
N TYR A 143 13.61 4.16 0.03
CA TYR A 143 13.90 2.74 0.11
C TYR A 143 13.70 2.06 -1.25
N PHE A 144 12.58 2.30 -1.92
CA PHE A 144 12.29 1.68 -3.21
C PHE A 144 13.19 2.16 -4.35
N LEU A 145 13.63 3.42 -4.31
CA LEU A 145 14.62 3.97 -5.24
C LEU A 145 15.98 3.29 -5.05
N SER A 146 16.44 3.12 -3.80
CA SER A 146 17.70 2.44 -3.50
C SER A 146 17.64 0.92 -3.72
N ASN A 147 16.45 0.33 -3.72
CA ASN A 147 16.26 -1.13 -3.79
C ASN A 147 15.32 -1.52 -4.94
N PRO A 148 15.67 -1.28 -6.23
CA PRO A 148 14.77 -1.42 -7.39
C PRO A 148 14.15 -2.83 -7.57
N ASN A 149 14.75 -3.87 -6.99
CA ASN A 149 14.24 -5.24 -7.07
C ASN A 149 13.29 -5.63 -5.93
N LYS A 150 13.16 -4.81 -4.88
CA LYS A 150 12.27 -5.06 -3.75
C LYS A 150 10.86 -4.54 -4.05
N ARG A 151 9.83 -5.28 -3.68
CA ARG A 151 8.42 -4.91 -3.98
C ARG A 151 7.61 -4.52 -2.76
N GLU A 152 8.17 -4.76 -1.59
CA GLU A 152 7.51 -4.65 -0.31
C GLU A 152 8.50 -4.03 0.67
N TYR A 153 8.02 -3.12 1.52
CA TYR A 153 8.80 -2.52 2.59
C TYR A 153 7.90 -2.22 3.79
N SER A 154 8.36 -2.56 4.99
CA SER A 154 7.63 -2.28 6.22
C SER A 154 8.19 -1.01 6.86
N VAL A 155 7.32 -0.08 7.23
CA VAL A 155 7.68 1.21 7.82
C VAL A 155 6.77 1.53 9.00
N LYS A 156 7.27 2.31 9.96
CA LYS A 156 6.51 2.72 11.14
C LYS A 156 6.08 4.18 11.02
N VAL A 157 4.77 4.44 11.16
CA VAL A 157 4.17 5.77 11.10
C VAL A 157 3.29 5.97 12.33
N ASP A 158 3.50 7.06 13.06
CA ASP A 158 2.69 7.46 14.22
C ASP A 158 2.47 6.32 15.25
N GLY A 159 3.48 5.45 15.40
CA GLY A 159 3.44 4.31 16.33
C GLY A 159 2.98 2.98 15.71
N TYR A 160 2.42 2.97 14.51
CA TYR A 160 1.86 1.79 13.85
C TYR A 160 2.73 1.30 12.69
N TRP A 161 2.68 0.00 12.42
CA TRP A 161 3.38 -0.59 11.28
C TRP A 161 2.51 -0.56 10.03
N PHE A 162 3.14 -0.28 8.90
CA PHE A 162 2.53 -0.33 7.58
C PHE A 162 3.36 -1.21 6.68
N GLN A 163 2.68 -2.04 5.89
CA GLN A 163 3.28 -2.73 4.77
C GLN A 163 3.00 -1.91 3.51
N VAL A 164 4.07 -1.39 2.91
CA VAL A 164 4.01 -0.65 1.65
C VAL A 164 4.39 -1.59 0.51
N THR A 165 3.66 -1.49 -0.59
CA THR A 165 3.88 -2.30 -1.80
C THR A 165 4.06 -1.39 -3.00
N ARG A 166 4.83 -1.86 -3.98
CA ARG A 166 4.95 -1.19 -5.27
C ARG A 166 4.69 -2.12 -6.45
N ASP A 167 4.23 -1.52 -7.53
CA ASP A 167 4.04 -2.20 -8.79
C ASP A 167 5.39 -2.52 -9.45
N ALA A 168 5.54 -3.74 -9.94
CA ALA A 168 6.81 -4.21 -10.51
C ALA A 168 7.12 -3.59 -11.87
N LYS A 169 6.10 -3.15 -12.62
CA LYS A 169 6.26 -2.64 -13.98
C LYS A 169 6.57 -1.15 -13.97
N THR A 170 5.82 -0.40 -13.17
CA THR A 170 5.88 1.06 -13.10
C THR A 170 6.82 1.57 -12.00
N GLY A 171 7.16 0.73 -11.03
CA GLY A 171 7.97 1.12 -9.86
C GLY A 171 7.24 2.00 -8.85
N LYS A 172 5.99 2.41 -9.14
CA LYS A 172 5.17 3.27 -8.30
C LYS A 172 4.61 2.52 -7.10
N VAL A 173 4.48 3.23 -5.97
CA VAL A 173 3.80 2.71 -4.78
C VAL A 173 2.35 2.41 -5.15
N SER A 174 1.96 1.15 -4.95
CA SER A 174 0.64 0.64 -5.31
C SER A 174 -0.31 0.58 -4.12
N ASN A 175 0.22 0.45 -2.90
CA ASN A 175 -0.59 0.39 -1.68
C ASN A 175 0.26 0.63 -0.43
N ALA A 176 -0.39 1.06 0.65
CA ALA A 176 0.17 1.10 1.99
C ALA A 176 -0.95 0.78 2.99
N TYR A 177 -0.88 -0.37 3.66
CA TYR A 177 -1.92 -0.82 4.58
C TYR A 177 -1.34 -1.11 5.96
N ILE A 178 -2.15 -0.85 6.98
CA ILE A 178 -1.79 -1.02 8.39
C ILE A 178 -1.66 -2.50 8.73
N THR A 179 -0.64 -2.84 9.52
CA THR A 179 -0.34 -4.21 9.93
C THR A 179 0.04 -4.28 11.41
N MET A 180 -0.26 -5.40 12.04
CA MET A 180 0.36 -5.76 13.32
C MET A 180 1.86 -6.03 13.06
N PRO A 181 2.77 -5.71 14.01
CA PRO A 181 4.15 -6.16 13.86
C PRO A 181 4.22 -7.69 13.74
N PRO A 182 5.22 -8.26 13.04
CA PRO A 182 5.51 -9.68 13.09
C PRO A 182 5.67 -10.11 14.55
N ARG A 183 4.79 -10.97 15.05
CA ARG A 183 5.01 -11.62 16.34
C ARG A 183 6.04 -12.70 16.09
N ASN A 184 7.22 -12.57 16.69
CA ASN A 184 8.15 -13.69 16.72
C ASN A 184 7.40 -14.89 17.32
N SER A 185 7.24 -15.95 16.54
CA SER A 185 6.86 -17.26 17.07
C SER A 185 7.94 -17.61 18.09
N LYS A 186 7.58 -17.56 19.38
CA LYS A 186 8.39 -18.20 20.42
C LYS A 186 8.36 -19.71 20.20
#